data_AF-A0A9Q1CDJ8-F1
#
_entry.id   AF-A0A9Q1CDJ8-F1
#
_cell.length_a   1.000
_cell.length_b   1.000
_cell.length_c   1.000
_cell.angle_alpha   90.00
_cell.angle_beta   90.00
_cell.angle_gamma   90.00
#
_symmetry.space_group_name_H-M   'P 1'
#
loop_
_entity.id
_entity.type
_entity.pdbx_description
1 polymer ?
#
loop_
_entity_poly.entity_id
_entity_poly.type
_entity_poly.pdbx_seq_one_letter_code
_entity_poly.pdbx_strand_id
1 'polypeptide(L)'
;MYCFNILTVILAISVGCVECHHKAACPTYWTNRGDFCYRLYSTEKTWVDAEAFCKTIGAPNGQGIAHLASVHSADEQQDLYDYWKTHRNEIPSSVVYSSNTEYPGLWIGLNDIAHNRDWRYTDGSTVDYTNWLNGEPNNCCGGEAAVHMWDGPHHNGGWNDIAHNSQEWTFPFICKMPASSCH
;
A
#
# COMPACT_ATOMS: atom_id res chain seq x y z
N MET A 1 53.72 -54.48 2.80
CA MET A 1 53.44 -54.31 4.23
C MET A 1 53.15 -52.82 4.44
N TYR A 2 51.84 -52.51 4.59
CA TYR A 2 51.19 -51.22 4.92
C TYR A 2 51.46 -49.98 4.01
N CYS A 3 50.51 -49.16 3.58
CA CYS A 3 49.03 -49.22 3.48
C CYS A 3 48.58 -48.00 2.63
N PHE A 4 47.46 -48.11 1.92
CA PHE A 4 46.80 -47.03 1.14
C PHE A 4 46.36 -45.85 2.02
N ASN A 5 46.26 -44.61 1.49
CA ASN A 5 44.97 -43.98 1.16
C ASN A 5 44.99 -42.48 0.77
N ILE A 6 44.26 -42.22 -0.32
CA ILE A 6 43.35 -41.11 -0.61
C ILE A 6 43.95 -39.72 -0.91
N LEU A 7 44.14 -39.53 -2.22
CA LEU A 7 43.70 -38.39 -3.02
C LEU A 7 42.66 -37.48 -2.32
N THR A 8 43.10 -36.41 -1.67
CA THR A 8 42.22 -35.31 -1.29
C THR A 8 42.25 -34.27 -2.39
N VAL A 9 41.37 -34.43 -3.38
CA VAL A 9 40.93 -33.29 -4.18
C VAL A 9 40.16 -32.40 -3.20
N ILE A 10 40.78 -31.32 -2.76
CA ILE A 10 40.03 -30.25 -2.10
C ILE A 10 39.15 -29.67 -3.19
N LEU A 11 37.91 -30.17 -3.29
CA LEU A 11 36.85 -29.43 -3.92
C LEU A 11 36.74 -28.17 -3.08
N ALA A 12 37.35 -27.08 -3.56
CA ALA A 12 36.91 -25.76 -3.14
C ALA A 12 35.45 -25.69 -3.60
N ILE A 13 34.55 -26.14 -2.73
CA ILE A 13 33.19 -25.67 -2.76
C ILE A 13 33.39 -24.19 -2.52
N SER A 14 33.38 -23.43 -3.61
CA SER A 14 33.00 -22.05 -3.52
C SER A 14 31.68 -22.09 -2.76
N VAL A 15 31.75 -21.83 -1.45
CA VAL A 15 30.67 -21.16 -0.76
C VAL A 15 30.70 -19.79 -1.40
N GLY A 16 30.22 -19.73 -2.64
CA GLY A 16 29.71 -18.49 -3.17
C GLY A 16 28.71 -18.07 -2.13
N CYS A 17 28.81 -16.82 -1.70
CA CYS A 17 27.60 -16.16 -1.22
C CYS A 17 26.52 -16.55 -2.22
N VAL A 18 25.45 -17.20 -1.76
CA VAL A 18 24.22 -17.22 -2.55
C VAL A 18 23.86 -15.75 -2.60
N GLU A 19 24.35 -15.06 -3.63
CA GLU A 19 23.88 -13.74 -3.95
C GLU A 19 22.41 -13.98 -4.30
N CYS A 20 21.52 -13.59 -3.40
CA CYS A 20 20.11 -13.46 -3.67
C CYS A 20 19.95 -12.34 -4.70
N HIS A 21 20.38 -12.58 -5.94
CA HIS A 21 20.21 -11.69 -7.08
C HIS A 21 18.75 -11.72 -7.59
N HIS A 22 17.81 -12.07 -6.72
CA HIS A 22 16.40 -12.18 -7.01
C HIS A 22 15.71 -10.93 -6.51
N LYS A 23 15.24 -10.11 -7.46
CA LYS A 23 14.32 -9.00 -7.22
C LYS A 23 13.29 -9.37 -6.16
N ALA A 24 13.00 -8.42 -5.27
CA ALA A 24 11.92 -8.53 -4.31
C ALA A 24 10.66 -9.10 -5.00
N ALA A 25 10.15 -10.24 -4.51
CA ALA A 25 9.08 -10.94 -5.19
C ALA A 25 7.73 -10.60 -4.56
N CYS A 26 6.77 -10.22 -5.40
CA CYS A 26 5.40 -10.00 -4.95
C CYS A 26 4.52 -11.22 -5.23
N PRO A 27 3.53 -11.50 -4.36
CA PRO A 27 2.56 -12.55 -4.62
C PRO A 27 1.80 -12.30 -5.93
N THR A 28 1.21 -13.35 -6.51
CA THR A 28 0.36 -13.21 -7.70
C THR A 28 -0.71 -12.13 -7.49
N TYR A 29 -0.92 -11.29 -8.51
CA TYR A 29 -1.84 -10.15 -8.50
C TYR A 29 -1.42 -8.94 -7.66
N TRP A 30 -0.20 -8.94 -7.12
CA TRP A 30 0.42 -7.76 -6.51
C TRP A 30 1.47 -7.17 -7.44
N THR A 31 1.54 -5.85 -7.48
CA THR A 31 2.51 -5.10 -8.27
C THR A 31 3.74 -4.80 -7.43
N ASN A 32 4.92 -5.23 -7.88
CA ASN A 32 6.18 -4.88 -7.23
C ASN A 32 6.57 -3.44 -7.54
N ARG A 33 6.90 -2.67 -6.49
CA ARG A 33 7.49 -1.34 -6.59
C ARG A 33 8.56 -1.18 -5.52
N GLY A 34 9.81 -1.35 -5.94
CA GLY A 34 10.95 -1.37 -5.02
C GLY A 34 10.81 -2.48 -3.98
N ASP A 35 10.88 -2.10 -2.72
CA ASP A 35 10.86 -3.01 -1.56
C ASP A 35 9.45 -3.39 -1.10
N PHE A 36 8.41 -2.96 -1.81
CA PHE A 36 7.01 -3.18 -1.44
C PHE A 36 6.19 -3.78 -2.58
N CYS A 37 5.08 -4.38 -2.18
CA CYS A 37 4.05 -4.94 -3.04
C CYS A 37 2.75 -4.17 -2.83
N TYR A 38 2.12 -3.77 -3.93
CA TYR A 38 0.90 -2.99 -3.93
C TYR A 38 -0.22 -3.70 -4.65
N ARG A 39 -1.45 -3.54 -4.17
CA ARG A 39 -2.64 -4.04 -4.86
C ARG A 39 -3.80 -3.07 -4.73
N LEU A 40 -4.31 -2.66 -5.89
CA LEU A 40 -5.45 -1.76 -6.01
C LEU A 40 -6.76 -2.56 -6.00
N TYR A 41 -7.76 -2.04 -5.29
CA TYR A 41 -9.11 -2.58 -5.26
C TYR A 41 -10.11 -1.50 -5.66
N SER A 42 -10.91 -1.79 -6.69
CA SER A 42 -11.95 -0.89 -7.20
C SER A 42 -13.27 -0.97 -6.41
N THR A 43 -13.48 -2.05 -5.64
CA THR A 43 -14.65 -2.18 -4.80
C THR A 43 -14.60 -1.15 -3.68
N GLU A 44 -15.60 -0.29 -3.62
CA GLU A 44 -15.62 0.78 -2.65
C GLU A 44 -15.94 0.27 -1.24
N LYS A 45 -15.25 0.84 -0.27
CA LYS A 45 -15.38 0.51 1.15
C LYS A 45 -15.24 1.76 1.99
N THR A 46 -15.83 1.73 3.18
CA THR A 46 -15.42 2.67 4.24
C THR A 46 -13.92 2.47 4.51
N TRP A 47 -13.25 3.49 5.05
CA TRP A 47 -11.83 3.37 5.36
C TRP A 47 -11.56 2.20 6.32
N VAL A 48 -12.42 2.03 7.34
CA VAL A 48 -12.31 0.93 8.32
C VAL A 48 -12.42 -0.44 7.64
N ASP A 49 -13.39 -0.61 6.74
CA ASP A 49 -13.58 -1.87 6.01
C ASP A 49 -12.44 -2.12 5.00
N ALA A 50 -11.88 -1.07 4.41
CA ALA A 50 -10.75 -1.16 3.50
C ALA A 50 -9.47 -1.64 4.22
N GLU A 51 -9.16 -1.06 5.38
CA GLU A 51 -8.04 -1.49 6.21
C GLU A 51 -8.22 -2.94 6.70
N ALA A 52 -9.41 -3.27 7.20
CA ALA A 52 -9.72 -4.64 7.61
C ALA A 52 -9.53 -5.62 6.45
N PHE A 53 -9.97 -5.23 5.24
CA PHE A 53 -9.77 -6.04 4.05
C PHE A 53 -8.29 -6.21 3.71
N CYS A 54 -7.49 -5.14 3.69
CA CYS A 54 -6.04 -5.23 3.45
C CYS A 54 -5.36 -6.23 4.40
N LYS A 55 -5.72 -6.22 5.70
CA LYS A 55 -5.18 -7.17 6.68
C LYS A 55 -5.52 -8.63 6.38
N THR A 56 -6.66 -8.89 5.74
CA THR A 56 -7.14 -10.26 5.45
C THR A 56 -6.59 -10.86 4.16
N ILE A 57 -6.23 -10.03 3.18
CA ILE A 57 -5.68 -10.50 1.90
C ILE A 57 -4.16 -10.72 1.93
N GLY A 58 -3.50 -10.34 3.05
CA GLY A 58 -2.06 -10.47 3.25
C GLY A 58 -1.56 -11.88 2.96
N ALA A 59 -0.41 -11.96 2.28
CA ALA A 59 -0.01 -13.09 1.46
C ALA A 59 -0.12 -14.49 2.11
N PRO A 60 -0.60 -15.52 1.37
CA PRO A 60 -0.69 -16.91 1.86
C PRO A 60 0.66 -17.58 2.19
N ASN A 61 1.79 -16.92 1.90
CA ASN A 61 3.14 -17.50 1.99
C ASN A 61 4.02 -16.84 3.07
N GLY A 62 3.45 -16.12 4.04
CA GLY A 62 4.21 -15.57 5.17
C GLY A 62 5.00 -14.28 4.88
N GLN A 63 4.69 -13.56 3.79
CA GLN A 63 5.36 -12.30 3.39
C GLN A 63 4.93 -11.06 4.20
N GLY A 64 4.23 -11.24 5.32
CA GLY A 64 3.73 -10.16 6.17
C GLY A 64 2.25 -9.83 5.95
N ILE A 65 1.71 -9.05 6.88
CA ILE A 65 0.33 -8.57 6.86
C ILE A 65 0.30 -7.30 5.99
N ALA A 66 -0.64 -7.23 5.05
CA ALA A 66 -0.85 -6.02 4.27
C ALA A 66 -1.75 -5.02 5.03
N HIS A 67 -1.54 -3.75 4.75
CA HIS A 67 -2.29 -2.63 5.31
C HIS A 67 -2.69 -1.69 4.17
N LEU A 68 -3.58 -0.74 4.43
CA LEU A 68 -3.73 0.41 3.53
C LEU A 68 -2.36 1.08 3.34
N ALA A 69 -2.09 1.56 2.13
CA ALA A 69 -0.76 2.02 1.78
C ALA A 69 -0.29 3.22 2.61
N SER A 70 0.91 3.10 3.15
CA SER A 70 1.72 4.23 3.61
C SER A 70 2.43 4.92 2.45
N VAL A 71 2.74 6.21 2.59
CA VAL A 71 3.39 7.02 1.56
C VAL A 71 4.51 7.85 2.19
N HIS A 72 5.74 7.68 1.70
CA HIS A 72 6.97 8.20 2.32
C HIS A 72 7.76 9.12 1.40
N SER A 73 7.25 9.42 0.20
CA SER A 73 7.91 10.36 -0.72
C SER A 73 6.94 10.92 -1.75
N ALA A 74 7.34 12.04 -2.37
CA ALA A 74 6.62 12.61 -3.50
C ALA A 74 6.58 11.66 -4.71
N ASP A 75 7.66 10.89 -4.93
CA ASP A 75 7.73 9.92 -6.02
C ASP A 75 6.76 8.75 -5.80
N GLU A 76 6.70 8.21 -4.58
CA GLU A 76 5.72 7.17 -4.21
C GLU A 76 4.29 7.70 -4.31
N GLN A 77 4.03 8.92 -3.82
CA GLN A 77 2.74 9.57 -3.95
C GLN A 77 2.27 9.63 -5.40
N GLN A 78 3.13 10.14 -6.30
CA GLN A 78 2.80 10.30 -7.71
C GLN A 78 2.60 8.95 -8.39
N ASP A 79 3.46 7.97 -8.13
CA ASP A 79 3.34 6.62 -8.72
C ASP A 79 2.05 5.91 -8.26
N LEU A 80 1.68 5.96 -6.98
CA LEU A 80 0.44 5.33 -6.50
C LEU A 80 -0.80 6.01 -7.06
N TYR A 81 -0.78 7.35 -7.18
CA TYR A 81 -1.85 8.10 -7.80
C TYR A 81 -2.01 7.76 -9.28
N ASP A 82 -0.91 7.74 -10.05
CA ASP A 82 -0.92 7.37 -11.46
C ASP A 82 -1.35 5.90 -11.68
N TYR A 83 -0.93 5.00 -10.78
CA TYR A 83 -1.36 3.62 -10.79
C TYR A 83 -2.88 3.49 -10.66
N TRP A 84 -3.48 4.21 -9.71
CA TRP A 84 -4.94 4.23 -9.57
C TRP A 84 -5.62 4.88 -10.77
N LYS A 85 -5.13 6.04 -11.22
CA LYS A 85 -5.70 6.79 -12.36
C LYS A 85 -5.72 6.00 -13.66
N THR A 86 -4.68 5.21 -13.90
CA THR A 86 -4.58 4.37 -15.11
C THR A 86 -5.54 3.18 -15.08
N HIS A 87 -5.80 2.60 -13.91
CA HIS A 87 -6.60 1.38 -13.79
C HIS A 87 -8.09 1.63 -13.46
N ARG A 88 -8.45 2.81 -12.93
CA ARG A 88 -9.86 3.11 -12.56
C ARG A 88 -10.84 3.14 -13.74
N ASN A 89 -10.35 3.40 -14.95
CA ASN A 89 -11.19 3.46 -16.17
C ASN A 89 -11.32 2.09 -16.87
N GLU A 90 -10.63 1.06 -16.39
CA GLU A 90 -10.74 -0.32 -16.92
C GLU A 90 -11.97 -1.05 -16.36
N ILE A 91 -12.64 -0.46 -15.36
CA ILE A 91 -13.88 -0.96 -14.80
C ILE A 91 -15.04 -0.46 -15.66
N PRO A 92 -15.89 -1.33 -16.25
CA PRO A 92 -17.06 -0.90 -16.99
C PRO A 92 -17.95 0.00 -16.12
N SER A 93 -18.34 1.15 -16.66
CA SER A 93 -19.24 2.13 -16.03
C SER A 93 -20.59 1.54 -15.58
N SER A 94 -20.93 0.34 -16.04
CA SER A 94 -22.11 -0.43 -15.65
C SER A 94 -21.95 -1.23 -14.35
N VAL A 95 -20.73 -1.38 -13.83
CA VAL A 95 -20.43 -2.18 -12.63
C VAL A 95 -20.02 -1.30 -11.45
N VAL A 96 -19.46 -0.12 -11.70
CA VAL A 96 -18.98 0.78 -10.64
C VAL A 96 -19.28 2.23 -11.02
N TYR A 97 -20.29 2.79 -10.38
CA TYR A 97 -20.19 4.16 -9.92
C TYR A 97 -20.37 4.16 -8.42
N SER A 98 -19.36 4.71 -7.76
CA SER A 98 -19.48 5.32 -6.45
C SER A 98 -20.79 6.05 -6.27
N SER A 99 -21.36 5.94 -5.08
CA SER A 99 -22.39 6.87 -4.60
C SER A 99 -21.89 8.32 -4.53
N ASN A 100 -20.57 8.59 -4.67
CA ASN A 100 -20.00 9.92 -4.51
C ASN A 100 -19.07 10.35 -5.67
N THR A 101 -19.66 10.47 -6.87
CA THR A 101 -18.96 10.99 -8.06
C THR A 101 -18.46 12.44 -7.92
N GLU A 102 -18.92 13.14 -6.88
CA GLU A 102 -18.51 14.51 -6.55
C GLU A 102 -17.15 14.55 -5.83
N TYR A 103 -16.77 13.48 -5.11
CA TYR A 103 -15.52 13.39 -4.36
C TYR A 103 -14.73 12.12 -4.72
N PRO A 104 -14.29 11.94 -5.98
CA PRO A 104 -13.55 10.75 -6.37
C PRO A 104 -12.21 10.68 -5.61
N GLY A 105 -11.96 9.57 -4.92
CA GLY A 105 -10.74 9.42 -4.12
C GLY A 105 -10.25 7.99 -4.03
N LEU A 106 -9.07 7.83 -3.45
CA LEU A 106 -8.43 6.55 -3.14
C LEU A 106 -8.00 6.54 -1.68
N TRP A 107 -8.47 5.57 -0.89
CA TRP A 107 -8.02 5.44 0.50
C TRP A 107 -6.54 5.04 0.61
N ILE A 108 -5.86 5.68 1.56
CA ILE A 108 -4.51 5.33 2.04
C ILE A 108 -4.52 5.15 3.57
N GLY A 109 -3.42 4.64 4.13
CA GLY A 109 -3.39 4.19 5.53
C GLY A 109 -3.22 5.28 6.59
N LEU A 110 -3.06 6.55 6.19
CA LEU A 110 -2.87 7.65 7.14
C LEU A 110 -4.20 7.98 7.83
N ASN A 111 -4.17 8.15 9.16
CA ASN A 111 -5.38 8.40 9.95
C ASN A 111 -5.10 9.12 11.29
N ASP A 112 -6.13 9.78 11.84
CA ASP A 112 -6.24 10.32 13.21
C ASP A 112 -7.55 9.82 13.86
N ILE A 113 -7.80 8.49 13.79
CA ILE A 113 -9.03 7.89 14.36
C ILE A 113 -9.13 8.10 15.87
N ALA A 114 -7.99 8.32 16.54
CA ALA A 114 -7.95 8.65 17.95
C ALA A 114 -8.43 10.08 18.26
N HIS A 115 -8.64 10.92 17.24
CA HIS A 115 -9.04 12.32 17.35
C HIS A 115 -8.16 13.12 18.34
N ASN A 116 -6.87 12.84 18.32
CA ASN A 116 -5.90 13.46 19.21
C ASN A 116 -4.89 14.33 18.45
N ARG A 117 -5.12 14.55 17.15
CA ARG A 117 -4.27 15.31 16.23
C ARG A 117 -2.90 14.67 16.00
N ASP A 118 -2.81 13.36 16.18
CA ASP A 118 -1.59 12.58 15.96
C ASP A 118 -1.81 11.59 14.81
N TRP A 119 -1.46 12.02 13.60
CA TRP A 119 -1.60 11.23 12.39
C TRP A 119 -0.66 10.04 12.38
N ARG A 120 -1.17 8.85 12.06
CA ARG A 120 -0.40 7.60 12.07
C ARG A 120 -0.78 6.73 10.88
N TYR A 121 0.17 5.95 10.36
CA TYR A 121 -0.12 4.88 9.42
C TYR A 121 -0.58 3.61 10.13
N THR A 122 -1.49 2.86 9.50
CA THR A 122 -1.99 1.59 10.04
C THR A 122 -0.96 0.47 10.07
N ASP A 123 0.06 0.55 9.21
CA ASP A 123 1.21 -0.37 9.19
C ASP A 123 2.28 -0.05 10.24
N GLY A 124 2.12 1.05 11.00
CA GLY A 124 3.05 1.49 12.03
C GLY A 124 4.29 2.21 11.50
N SER A 125 4.38 2.48 10.21
CA SER A 125 5.44 3.30 9.63
C SER A 125 5.35 4.76 10.09
N THR A 126 6.47 5.47 10.03
CA THR A 126 6.54 6.89 10.41
C THR A 126 5.85 7.77 9.40
N VAL A 127 5.24 8.87 9.87
CA VAL A 127 4.73 9.94 9.01
C VAL A 127 5.87 10.92 8.74
N ASP A 128 6.64 10.64 7.68
CA ASP A 128 7.81 11.42 7.23
C ASP A 128 7.54 12.21 5.93
N TYR A 129 6.39 11.97 5.31
CA TYR A 129 5.91 12.67 4.14
C TYR A 129 4.42 12.99 4.27
N THR A 130 4.02 14.17 3.78
CA THR A 130 2.62 14.53 3.65
C THR A 130 2.33 15.26 2.36
N ASN A 131 1.17 14.99 1.75
CA ASN A 131 0.70 15.68 0.54
C ASN A 131 -0.66 16.37 0.77
N TRP A 132 -0.89 16.95 1.94
CA TRP A 132 -2.11 17.68 2.27
C TRP A 132 -2.41 18.78 1.26
N LEU A 133 -3.67 18.86 0.82
CA LEU A 133 -4.16 20.01 0.08
C LEU A 133 -4.15 21.26 0.97
N ASN A 134 -4.10 22.42 0.33
CA ASN A 134 -4.16 23.67 1.07
C ASN A 134 -5.47 23.79 1.84
N GLY A 135 -5.38 23.90 3.17
CA GLY A 135 -6.53 23.90 4.07
C GLY A 135 -6.72 22.59 4.83
N GLU A 136 -6.06 21.51 4.40
CA GLU A 136 -6.16 20.18 5.00
C GLU A 136 -4.99 19.87 5.96
N PRO A 137 -5.21 18.97 6.94
CA PRO A 137 -6.50 18.40 7.32
C PRO A 137 -7.36 19.41 8.08
N ASN A 138 -8.66 19.48 7.75
CA ASN A 138 -9.57 20.48 8.29
C ASN A 138 -10.53 19.92 9.37
N ASN A 139 -10.62 18.59 9.51
CA ASN A 139 -11.53 17.89 10.41
C ASN A 139 -12.98 18.41 10.32
N CYS A 140 -13.55 18.42 9.10
CA CYS A 140 -14.85 19.01 8.84
C CYS A 140 -15.91 18.36 9.72
N CYS A 141 -16.75 19.21 10.33
CA CYS A 141 -17.80 18.78 11.25
C CYS A 141 -17.33 17.93 12.46
N GLY A 142 -16.01 17.84 12.71
CA GLY A 142 -15.41 17.16 13.85
C GLY A 142 -15.30 15.63 13.73
N GLY A 143 -15.49 15.06 12.54
CA GLY A 143 -15.53 13.60 12.33
C GLY A 143 -14.58 13.06 11.27
N GLU A 144 -13.72 13.89 10.67
CA GLU A 144 -12.79 13.45 9.63
C GLU A 144 -11.47 13.00 10.25
N ALA A 145 -11.04 11.80 9.86
CA ALA A 145 -9.95 11.10 10.54
C ALA A 145 -9.23 10.08 9.65
N ALA A 146 -9.61 9.96 8.38
CA ALA A 146 -9.03 9.03 7.42
C ALA A 146 -8.64 9.77 6.15
N VAL A 147 -7.52 9.40 5.53
CA VAL A 147 -7.00 10.12 4.37
C VAL A 147 -7.32 9.42 3.06
N HIS A 148 -7.85 10.19 2.10
CA HIS A 148 -7.87 9.79 0.69
C HIS A 148 -6.98 10.68 -0.18
N MET A 149 -6.47 10.12 -1.28
CA MET A 149 -5.94 10.92 -2.38
C MET A 149 -7.12 11.42 -3.22
N TRP A 150 -7.35 12.73 -3.27
CA TRP A 150 -8.50 13.33 -3.93
C TRP A 150 -8.22 13.60 -5.41
N ASP A 151 -9.06 13.06 -6.30
CA ASP A 151 -9.04 13.25 -7.75
C ASP A 151 -10.10 14.25 -8.24
N GLY A 152 -10.35 15.31 -7.46
CA GLY A 152 -11.16 16.43 -7.95
C GLY A 152 -10.35 17.34 -8.89
N PRO A 153 -11.03 18.26 -9.60
CA PRO A 153 -10.37 19.19 -10.51
C PRO A 153 -9.22 19.93 -9.83
N HIS A 154 -8.02 19.83 -10.42
CA HIS A 154 -6.78 20.46 -9.93
C HIS A 154 -6.23 19.94 -8.59
N HIS A 155 -6.79 18.88 -7.99
CA HIS A 155 -6.24 18.30 -6.75
C HIS A 155 -5.10 17.32 -6.99
N ASN A 156 -5.07 16.65 -8.15
CA ASN A 156 -3.95 15.81 -8.60
C ASN A 156 -3.47 14.79 -7.53
N GLY A 157 -4.39 14.20 -6.77
CA GLY A 157 -4.06 13.22 -5.74
C GLY A 157 -3.59 13.82 -4.41
N GLY A 158 -3.69 15.14 -4.25
CA GLY A 158 -3.54 15.80 -2.95
C GLY A 158 -4.47 15.21 -1.89
N TRP A 159 -4.04 15.26 -0.64
CA TRP A 159 -4.72 14.59 0.46
C TRP A 159 -5.77 15.48 1.10
N ASN A 160 -6.87 14.82 1.48
CA ASN A 160 -7.96 15.38 2.26
C ASN A 160 -8.34 14.36 3.35
N ASP A 161 -8.73 14.84 4.52
CA ASP A 161 -9.30 13.99 5.56
C ASP A 161 -10.82 13.86 5.37
N ILE A 162 -11.34 12.65 5.61
CA ILE A 162 -12.77 12.33 5.51
C ILE A 162 -13.17 11.40 6.67
N ALA A 163 -14.48 11.33 6.95
CA ALA A 163 -15.04 10.40 7.92
C ALA A 163 -14.72 8.94 7.58
N HIS A 164 -14.11 8.23 8.54
CA HIS A 164 -13.52 6.91 8.33
C HIS A 164 -14.52 5.74 8.23
N ASN A 165 -15.77 5.92 8.69
CA ASN A 165 -16.73 4.84 8.93
C ASN A 165 -18.17 5.27 8.60
N SER A 166 -18.32 6.08 7.55
CA SER A 166 -19.63 6.46 7.00
C SER A 166 -19.84 5.75 5.67
N GLN A 167 -21.05 5.25 5.44
CA GLN A 167 -21.44 4.67 4.15
C GLN A 167 -21.62 5.72 3.04
N GLU A 168 -21.58 7.00 3.39
CA GLU A 168 -21.51 8.12 2.43
C GLU A 168 -20.10 8.26 1.84
N TRP A 169 -19.09 7.77 2.57
CA TRP A 169 -17.68 7.91 2.25
C TRP A 169 -17.07 6.53 2.00
N THR A 170 -17.36 6.01 0.82
CA THR A 170 -16.77 4.78 0.33
C THR A 170 -15.90 5.07 -0.88
N PHE A 171 -14.66 4.57 -0.87
CA PHE A 171 -13.72 4.75 -1.98
C PHE A 171 -13.04 3.44 -2.35
N PRO A 172 -12.53 3.33 -3.59
CA PRO A 172 -11.49 2.35 -3.88
C PRO A 172 -10.29 2.57 -2.95
N PHE A 173 -9.45 1.56 -2.84
CA PHE A 173 -8.35 1.58 -1.88
C PHE A 173 -7.14 0.79 -2.37
N ILE A 174 -5.97 1.11 -1.83
CA ILE A 174 -4.72 0.46 -2.18
C ILE A 174 -4.08 -0.16 -0.94
N CYS A 175 -3.78 -1.45 -1.03
CA CYS A 175 -3.06 -2.18 0.01
C CYS A 175 -1.56 -2.21 -0.32
N LYS A 176 -0.72 -2.18 0.73
CA LYS A 176 0.74 -2.26 0.70
C LYS A 176 1.23 -3.33 1.67
N MET A 177 2.30 -4.03 1.30
CA MET A 177 3.04 -4.93 2.18
C MET A 177 4.51 -4.99 1.77
N PRO A 178 5.43 -5.40 2.66
CA PRO A 178 6.82 -5.65 2.29
C PRO A 178 6.92 -6.71 1.18
N ALA A 179 7.81 -6.49 0.22
CA ALA A 179 8.19 -7.53 -0.73
C ALA A 179 9.05 -8.58 -0.03
N SER A 180 9.01 -9.85 -0.49
CA SER A 180 9.89 -10.86 0.11
C SER A 180 11.34 -10.58 -0.27
N SER A 181 12.21 -10.62 0.73
CA SER A 181 13.63 -10.90 0.53
C SER A 181 13.82 -12.42 0.42
N CYS A 182 14.47 -12.88 -0.64
CA CYS A 182 15.03 -14.24 -0.62
C CYS A 182 16.10 -14.30 0.49
N HIS A 183 16.01 -15.30 1.36
CA HIS A 183 17.02 -15.65 2.35
C HIS A 183 17.61 -17.01 2.02
#